data_AF-A0AAU3IUI2-F1
#
_entry.id   AF-A0AAU3IUI2-F1
#
_cell.length_a   1.000
_cell.length_b   1.000
_cell.length_c   1.000
_cell.angle_alpha   90.00
_cell.angle_beta   90.00
_cell.angle_gamma   90.00
#
_symmetry.space_group_name_H-M   'P 1'
#
loop_
_entity.id
_entity.type
_entity.pdbx_description
1 polymer ?
#
loop_
_entity_poly.entity_id
_entity_poly.type
_entity_poly.pdbx_seq_one_letter_code
_entity_poly.pdbx_strand_id
1 'polypeptide(L)'
;MNRNYFNAFTWKPALEAAGVIPVRETGTRRWTESREEGFHALRHHFASVLLADGVDIRSLAEFLGHEDPGFTLRTYTHFMPSVEERRRKAVERALNGGTVDGLSREA
;
A
#
# COMPACT_ATOMS: atom_id res chain seq x y z
N MET A 1 13.90 14.28 -5.73
CA MET A 1 14.06 13.20 -6.73
C MET A 1 13.01 13.37 -7.83
N ASN A 2 13.39 13.40 -9.11
CA ASN A 2 12.46 13.59 -10.22
C ASN A 2 11.79 12.25 -10.60
N ARG A 3 10.45 12.20 -10.62
CA ARG A 3 9.66 10.99 -10.93
C ARG A 3 10.02 10.37 -12.29
N ASN A 4 10.13 11.19 -13.33
CA ASN A 4 10.38 10.70 -14.69
C ASN A 4 11.78 10.13 -14.83
N TYR A 5 12.76 10.79 -14.20
CA TYR A 5 14.13 10.29 -14.16
C TYR A 5 14.21 8.95 -13.40
N PHE A 6 13.68 8.89 -12.18
CA PHE A 6 13.70 7.68 -11.38
C PHE A 6 12.98 6.52 -12.08
N ASN A 7 11.82 6.80 -12.70
CA ASN A 7 11.09 5.82 -13.50
C ASN A 7 11.94 5.25 -14.63
N ALA A 8 12.56 6.11 -15.43
CA ALA A 8 13.25 5.71 -16.65
C ALA A 8 14.60 5.03 -16.39
N PHE A 9 15.32 5.44 -15.34
CA PHE A 9 16.71 5.04 -15.13
C PHE A 9 16.94 4.15 -13.91
N THR A 10 15.97 4.00 -13.02
CA THR A 10 16.11 3.16 -11.81
C THR A 10 15.00 2.13 -11.74
N TRP A 11 13.75 2.58 -11.76
CA TRP A 11 12.59 1.72 -11.51
C TRP A 11 12.32 0.73 -12.64
N LYS A 12 12.17 1.20 -13.88
CA LYS A 12 11.87 0.32 -15.03
C LYS A 12 13.00 -0.69 -15.32
N PRO A 13 14.30 -0.32 -15.29
CA PRO A 13 15.38 -1.32 -15.34
C PRO A 13 15.28 -2.38 -14.24
N ALA A 14 14.94 -1.98 -13.00
CA ALA A 14 14.79 -2.93 -11.90
C ALA A 14 13.59 -3.87 -12.12
N LEU A 15 12.46 -3.36 -12.62
CA LEU A 15 11.29 -4.17 -12.95
C LEU A 15 11.57 -5.16 -14.09
N GLU A 16 12.32 -4.74 -15.11
CA GLU A 16 12.77 -5.63 -16.19
C GLU A 16 13.69 -6.72 -15.65
N ALA A 17 14.70 -6.36 -14.85
CA ALA A 17 15.62 -7.31 -14.24
C ALA A 17 14.91 -8.31 -13.31
N ALA A 18 13.82 -7.89 -12.67
CA ALA A 18 12.96 -8.74 -11.83
C ALA A 18 11.94 -9.56 -12.64
N GLY A 19 11.86 -9.39 -13.96
CA GLY A 19 10.90 -10.09 -14.83
C GLY A 19 9.45 -9.65 -14.66
N VAL A 20 9.20 -8.48 -14.05
CA VAL A 20 7.84 -7.95 -13.82
C VAL A 20 7.27 -7.32 -15.09
N ILE A 21 8.15 -6.76 -15.94
CA ILE A 21 7.79 -6.16 -17.21
C ILE A 21 8.59 -6.83 -18.34
N PRO A 22 8.11 -6.77 -19.59
CA PRO A 22 8.87 -7.26 -20.74
C PRO A 22 10.22 -6.54 -20.87
N VAL A 23 11.20 -7.27 -21.41
CA VAL A 23 12.50 -6.70 -21.77
C VAL A 23 12.32 -5.58 -22.77
N ARG A 24 12.99 -4.44 -22.52
CA ARG A 24 12.96 -3.29 -23.40
C ARG A 24 13.52 -3.64 -24.76
N GLU A 25 12.77 -3.29 -25.80
CA GLU A 25 13.21 -3.50 -27.18
C GLU A 25 14.52 -2.75 -27.48
N THR A 26 15.51 -3.48 -27.99
CA THR A 26 16.82 -2.96 -28.36
C THR A 26 16.68 -1.83 -29.38
N GLY A 27 17.32 -0.70 -29.12
CA GLY A 27 17.28 0.49 -29.97
C GLY A 27 16.21 1.52 -29.59
N THR A 28 15.30 1.19 -28.66
CA THR A 28 14.31 2.16 -28.16
C THR A 28 14.79 2.84 -26.87
N ARG A 29 14.49 4.14 -26.75
CA ARG A 29 14.71 4.94 -25.51
C ARG A 29 13.49 4.95 -24.59
N ARG A 30 12.37 4.37 -25.01
CA ARG A 30 11.08 4.47 -24.32
C ARG A 30 10.75 3.13 -23.67
N TRP A 31 10.33 3.17 -22.42
CA TRP A 31 9.74 2.03 -21.73
C TRP A 31 8.27 1.87 -22.13
N THR A 32 7.75 0.65 -22.06
CA THR A 32 6.31 0.40 -22.19
C THR A 32 5.54 1.33 -21.24
N GLU A 33 4.59 2.07 -21.80
CA GLU A 33 3.75 2.97 -21.03
C GLU A 33 2.81 2.16 -20.15
N SER A 34 3.13 2.08 -18.87
CA SER A 34 2.25 1.51 -17.86
C SER A 34 2.19 2.47 -16.69
N ARG A 35 0.98 2.96 -16.41
CA ARG A 35 0.73 3.82 -15.25
C ARG A 35 0.86 3.01 -13.95
N GLU A 36 0.46 1.75 -14.01
CA GLU A 36 0.46 0.80 -12.88
C GLU A 36 1.86 0.36 -12.50
N GLU A 37 2.78 0.26 -13.46
CA GLU A 37 4.19 -0.10 -13.22
C GLU A 37 5.09 1.12 -12.99
N GLY A 38 4.50 2.31 -12.82
CA GLY A 38 5.27 3.50 -12.47
C GLY A 38 5.70 3.49 -11.01
N PHE A 39 6.70 4.30 -10.66
CA PHE A 39 7.13 4.55 -9.27
C PHE A 39 5.98 4.89 -8.31
N HIS A 40 4.88 5.45 -8.82
CA HIS A 40 3.70 5.75 -8.02
C HIS A 40 3.05 4.50 -7.40
N ALA A 41 3.28 3.31 -7.96
CA ALA A 41 2.87 2.04 -7.39
C ALA A 41 3.40 1.84 -5.96
N LEU A 42 4.62 2.30 -5.67
CA LEU A 42 5.19 2.23 -4.32
C LEU A 42 4.39 3.09 -3.33
N ARG A 43 3.92 4.26 -3.75
CA ARG A 43 3.04 5.11 -2.93
C ARG A 43 1.69 4.43 -2.69
N HIS A 44 1.13 3.77 -3.71
CA HIS A 44 -0.08 2.97 -3.54
C HIS A 44 0.12 1.79 -2.58
N HIS A 45 1.23 1.07 -2.70
CA HIS A 45 1.55 -0.05 -1.82
C HIS A 45 1.73 0.41 -0.36
N PHE A 46 2.45 1.51 -0.14
CA PHE A 46 2.59 2.09 1.19
C PHE A 46 1.24 2.45 1.80
N ALA A 47 0.37 3.14 1.05
CA ALA A 47 -0.97 3.49 1.50
C ALA A 47 -1.84 2.26 1.76
N SER A 48 -1.78 1.24 0.91
CA SER A 48 -2.61 0.03 1.05
C SER A 48 -2.25 -0.76 2.30
N VAL A 49 -0.95 -0.93 2.59
CA VAL A 49 -0.47 -1.61 3.80
C VAL A 49 -0.92 -0.88 5.06
N LEU A 50 -0.74 0.44 5.13
CA LEU A 50 -1.13 1.22 6.31
C LEU A 50 -2.65 1.21 6.55
N LEU A 51 -3.45 1.31 5.50
CA LEU A 51 -4.91 1.25 5.63
C LEU A 51 -5.40 -0.15 6.02
N ALA A 52 -4.73 -1.21 5.54
CA ALA A 52 -5.02 -2.58 5.95
C ALA A 52 -4.72 -2.82 7.43
N ASP A 53 -3.70 -2.16 7.99
CA ASP A 53 -3.35 -2.20 9.41
C ASP A 53 -4.25 -1.30 10.29
N GLY A 54 -5.07 -0.45 9.67
CA GLY A 54 -6.06 0.37 10.35
C GLY A 54 -5.57 1.78 10.71
N VAL A 55 -4.48 2.24 10.11
CA VAL A 55 -4.06 3.66 10.18
C VAL A 55 -5.19 4.53 9.62
N ASP A 56 -5.50 5.63 10.31
CA ASP A 56 -6.54 6.53 9.86
C ASP A 56 -6.09 7.44 8.70
N ILE A 57 -7.07 8.00 8.01
CA ILE A 57 -6.85 8.77 6.77
C ILE A 57 -6.06 10.06 7.02
N ARG A 58 -6.19 10.67 8.19
CA ARG A 58 -5.47 11.91 8.50
C ARG A 58 -4.00 11.60 8.69
N SER A 59 -3.66 10.58 9.49
CA SER A 59 -2.26 10.16 9.65
C SER A 59 -1.65 9.71 8.32
N LEU A 60 -2.38 8.97 7.49
CA LEU A 60 -1.90 8.62 6.14
C LEU A 60 -1.66 9.88 5.29
N ALA A 61 -2.53 10.88 5.35
CA ALA A 61 -2.35 12.14 4.63
C ALA A 61 -1.07 12.85 5.07
N GLU A 62 -0.80 12.91 6.37
CA GLU A 62 0.42 13.50 6.94
C GLU A 62 1.67 12.75 6.45
N PHE A 63 1.68 11.41 6.48
CA PHE A 63 2.80 10.61 5.98
C PHE A 63 3.07 10.80 4.48
N LEU A 64 2.01 11.00 3.69
CA LEU A 64 2.11 11.24 2.25
C LEU A 64 2.40 12.71 1.90
N GLY A 65 2.38 13.61 2.88
CA GLY A 65 2.54 15.04 2.70
C GLY A 65 1.37 15.69 1.97
N HIS A 66 0.15 15.18 2.15
CA HIS A 66 -1.06 15.75 1.58
C HIS A 66 -1.69 16.75 2.56
N GLU A 67 -1.85 18.00 2.09
CA GLU A 67 -2.49 19.07 2.87
C GLU A 67 -3.99 18.83 3.09
N ASP A 68 -4.67 18.23 2.10
CA ASP A 68 -6.10 17.87 2.18
C ASP A 68 -6.26 16.37 2.47
N PRO A 69 -6.67 15.95 3.68
CA PRO A 69 -7.01 14.56 3.97
C PRO A 69 -8.16 14.03 3.11
N GLY A 70 -9.05 14.90 2.63
CA GLY A 70 -10.10 14.53 1.69
C GLY A 70 -9.54 14.03 0.35
N PHE A 71 -8.44 14.61 -0.12
CA PHE A 71 -7.73 14.11 -1.30
C PHE A 71 -7.16 12.70 -1.07
N THR A 72 -6.56 12.46 0.09
CA THR A 72 -6.08 11.12 0.50
C THR A 72 -7.23 10.13 0.55
N LEU A 73 -8.35 10.49 1.17
CA LEU A 73 -9.54 9.65 1.24
C LEU A 73 -10.03 9.25 -0.15
N ARG A 74 -10.29 10.23 -1.02
CA ARG A 74 -10.80 9.97 -2.38
C ARG A 74 -9.84 9.09 -3.18
N THR A 75 -8.54 9.24 -2.98
CA THR A 75 -7.52 8.48 -3.72
C THR A 75 -7.39 7.04 -3.20
N TYR A 76 -7.43 6.81 -1.89
CA TYR A 76 -7.04 5.53 -1.29
C TYR A 76 -8.17 4.77 -0.58
N THR A 77 -9.40 5.30 -0.55
CA THR A 77 -10.56 4.65 0.11
C THR A 77 -10.78 3.19 -0.33
N HIS A 78 -10.44 2.86 -1.58
CA HIS A 78 -10.57 1.51 -2.13
C HIS A 78 -9.66 0.46 -1.46
N PHE A 79 -8.63 0.89 -0.71
CA PHE A 79 -7.79 0.00 0.09
C PHE A 79 -8.32 -0.22 1.52
N MET A 80 -9.31 0.56 1.96
CA MET A 80 -9.89 0.37 3.28
C MET A 80 -10.69 -0.93 3.31
N PRO A 81 -10.53 -1.78 4.34
CA PRO A 81 -11.36 -2.97 4.50
C PRO A 81 -12.85 -2.60 4.51
N SER A 82 -13.76 -3.50 4.14
CA SER A 82 -15.19 -3.19 4.21
C SER A 82 -15.61 -2.83 5.65
N VAL A 83 -16.66 -2.01 5.78
CA VAL A 83 -17.20 -1.66 7.10
C VAL A 83 -17.57 -2.93 7.89
N GLU A 84 -18.15 -3.92 7.21
CA GLU A 84 -18.52 -5.18 7.85
C GLU A 84 -17.31 -5.97 8.33
N GLU A 85 -16.24 -6.03 7.54
CA GLU A 85 -15.01 -6.72 7.96
C GLU A 85 -14.36 -6.02 9.16
N ARG A 86 -14.35 -4.67 9.16
CA ARG A 86 -13.85 -3.90 10.32
C ARG A 86 -14.70 -4.15 11.56
N ARG A 87 -16.02 -4.13 11.44
CA ARG A 87 -16.96 -4.42 12.54
C ARG A 87 -16.75 -5.82 13.09
N ARG A 88 -16.68 -6.82 12.22
CA ARG A 88 -16.45 -8.23 12.58
C ARG A 88 -15.14 -8.39 13.35
N LYS A 89 -14.02 -7.88 12.82
CA LYS A 89 -12.71 -7.94 13.50
C LYS A 89 -12.71 -7.21 14.84
N ALA A 90 -13.41 -6.07 14.94
CA ALA A 90 -13.49 -5.30 16.19
C ALA A 90 -14.24 -6.09 17.28
N VAL A 91 -15.39 -6.69 16.94
CA VAL A 91 -16.15 -7.55 17.86
C VAL A 91 -15.36 -8.80 18.23
N GLU A 92 -14.75 -9.47 17.24
CA GLU A 92 -13.92 -10.66 17.46
C GLU A 92 -12.76 -10.37 18.43
N ARG A 93 -12.03 -9.26 18.26
CA ARG A 93 -10.97 -8.85 19.19
C ARG A 93 -11.50 -8.59 20.59
N ALA A 94 -12.64 -7.92 20.72
CA ALA A 94 -13.25 -7.64 22.02
C ALA A 94 -13.67 -8.92 22.76
N LEU A 95 -14.14 -9.94 22.02
CA LEU A 95 -14.54 -11.23 22.58
C LEU A 95 -13.33 -12.12 22.89
N ASN A 96 -12.33 -12.15 22.01
CA ASN A 96 -11.13 -12.99 22.16
C ASN A 96 -10.14 -12.45 23.21
N GLY A 97 -10.19 -11.15 23.50
CA GLY A 97 -9.38 -10.50 24.55
C GLY A 97 -9.75 -10.90 25.99
N GLY A 98 -10.76 -11.76 26.18
CA GLY A 98 -11.18 -12.27 27.49
C GLY A 98 -10.75 -13.70 27.83
N THR A 99 -10.04 -14.44 26.97
CA THR A 99 -9.94 -15.92 27.14
C THR A 99 -8.58 -16.58 26.88
N VAL A 100 -7.47 -15.85 26.86
CA VAL A 100 -6.13 -16.47 26.70
C VAL A 100 -5.07 -15.90 27.65
N ASP A 101 -5.34 -15.87 28.95
CA ASP A 101 -4.25 -15.65 29.94
C ASP A 101 -4.42 -16.46 31.25
N GLY A 102 -5.22 -17.54 31.23
CA GLY A 102 -5.64 -18.22 32.47
C GLY A 102 -5.51 -19.75 32.54
N LEU A 103 -5.10 -20.46 31.48
CA LEU A 103 -5.10 -21.94 31.50
C LEU A 103 -3.76 -22.58 31.11
N SER A 104 -2.65 -21.97 31.52
CA SER A 104 -1.33 -22.62 31.43
C SER A 104 -0.48 -22.36 32.65
N ARG A 105 -1.02 -22.64 33.84
CA ARG A 105 -0.24 -23.06 35.01
C ARG A 105 -1.01 -24.12 35.79
N GLU A 106 -0.29 -25.22 36.06
CA GLU A 106 -0.58 -26.29 37.02
C GLU A 106 -1.53 -27.41 36.58
N ALA A 107 -0.93 -28.49 36.04
CA ALA A 107 -0.95 -29.84 36.61
C ALA A 107 0.11 -30.73 35.92
#